data_AF-A0A0R1F7U6-F1
#
_entry.id   AF-A0A0R1F7U6-F1
#
_cell.length_a   1.000
_cell.length_b   1.000
_cell.length_c   1.000
_cell.angle_alpha   90.00
_cell.angle_beta   90.00
_cell.angle_gamma   90.00
#
_symmetry.space_group_name_H-M   'P 1'
#
loop_
_entity.id
_entity.type
_entity.pdbx_description
1 polymer ?
#
loop_
_entity_poly.entity_id
_entity_poly.type
_entity_poly.pdbx_seq_one_letter_code
_entity_poly.pdbx_strand_id
1 'polypeptide(L)'
;MVREDLVLALQLITQRMRNVRRIQFVVDFLFAYVLLRVAFSGLQLTIFAVSFTRGRAMAVAFLLALIAVALNYIRRNYRHNGQRVVSALGQRLSQQELWLVQQFQRY
;
A
#
# COMPACT_ATOMS: atom_id res chain seq x y z
N MET A 1 -0.36 23.01 -21.36
CA MET A 1 -1.18 21.85 -21.73
C MET A 1 -0.48 20.53 -21.43
N VAL A 2 0.38 19.94 -22.29
CA VAL A 2 0.96 18.58 -22.04
C VAL A 2 1.77 18.45 -20.73
N ARG A 3 2.50 19.50 -20.32
CA ARG A 3 3.27 19.49 -19.06
C ARG A 3 2.40 19.53 -17.80
N GLU A 4 1.32 20.31 -17.81
CA GLU A 4 0.42 20.45 -16.65
C GLU A 4 -0.32 19.13 -16.39
N ASP A 5 -0.73 18.43 -17.46
CA ASP A 5 -1.34 17.11 -17.37
C ASP A 5 -0.38 16.05 -16.81
N LEU A 6 0.90 16.12 -17.19
CA LEU A 6 1.95 15.23 -16.64
C LEU A 6 2.17 15.47 -15.14
N VAL A 7 2.15 16.72 -14.70
CA VAL A 7 2.30 17.09 -13.28
C VAL A 7 1.09 16.64 -12.46
N LEU A 8 -0.13 16.84 -12.96
CA LEU A 8 -1.35 16.35 -12.33
C LEU A 8 -1.38 14.82 -12.25
N ALA A 9 -0.94 14.13 -13.30
CA ALA A 9 -0.81 12.68 -13.28
C ALA A 9 0.19 12.21 -12.21
N LEU A 10 1.33 12.88 -12.06
CA LEU A 10 2.33 12.54 -11.05
C LEU A 10 1.81 12.78 -9.61
N GLN A 11 1.07 13.86 -9.40
CA GLN A 11 0.40 14.15 -8.11
C GLN A 11 -0.63 13.08 -7.76
N LEU A 12 -1.50 12.71 -8.71
CA LEU A 12 -2.50 11.67 -8.51
C LEU A 12 -1.86 10.31 -8.20
N ILE A 13 -0.78 9.95 -8.91
CA ILE A 13 -0.04 8.70 -8.65
C ILE A 13 0.58 8.73 -7.24
N THR A 14 1.20 9.84 -6.85
CA THR A 14 1.82 10.00 -5.53
C THR A 14 0.79 9.91 -4.40
N GLN A 15 -0.37 10.54 -4.59
CA GLN A 15 -1.47 10.49 -3.62
C GLN A 15 -2.07 9.07 -3.51
N ARG A 16 -2.23 8.38 -4.63
CA ARG A 16 -2.66 6.97 -4.65
C ARG A 16 -1.65 6.06 -3.94
N MET A 17 -0.36 6.23 -4.19
CA MET A 17 0.68 5.47 -3.47
C MET A 17 0.65 5.71 -1.95
N ARG A 18 0.44 6.96 -1.53
CA ARG A 18 0.32 7.30 -0.10
C ARG A 18 -0.90 6.63 0.55
N ASN A 19 -2.03 6.58 -0.15
CA ASN A 19 -3.21 5.85 0.31
C ASN A 19 -2.97 4.35 0.37
N VAL A 20 -2.36 3.76 -0.66
CA VAL A 20 -2.00 2.34 -0.67
C VAL A 20 -1.09 2.00 0.51
N ARG A 21 -0.08 2.85 0.82
CA ARG A 21 0.80 2.66 1.98
C ARG A 21 0.04 2.72 3.31
N ARG A 22 -0.92 3.65 3.47
CA ARG A 22 -1.76 3.71 4.67
C ARG A 22 -2.62 2.45 4.84
N ILE A 23 -3.25 1.99 3.75
CA ILE A 23 -4.06 0.76 3.77
C ILE A 23 -3.17 -0.44 4.09
N GLN A 24 -2.00 -0.53 3.48
CA GLN A 24 -1.04 -1.61 3.74
C GLN A 24 -0.62 -1.64 5.20
N PHE A 25 -0.34 -0.49 5.82
CA PHE A 25 -0.03 -0.41 7.25
C PHE A 25 -1.18 -0.92 8.14
N VAL A 26 -2.43 -0.57 7.80
CA VAL A 26 -3.61 -1.07 8.54
C VAL A 26 -3.76 -2.59 8.39
N VAL A 27 -3.56 -3.12 7.18
CA VAL A 27 -3.63 -4.56 6.90
C VAL A 27 -2.51 -5.32 7.61
N ASP A 28 -1.29 -4.82 7.58
CA ASP A 28 -0.14 -5.43 8.25
C ASP A 28 -0.32 -5.41 9.77
N PHE A 29 -0.87 -4.32 10.32
CA PHE A 29 -1.21 -4.23 11.75
C PHE A 29 -2.29 -5.23 12.14
N LEU A 30 -3.37 -5.34 11.34
CA LEU A 30 -4.43 -6.34 11.55
C LEU A 30 -3.87 -7.76 11.47
N PHE A 31 -3.00 -8.04 10.50
CA PHE A 31 -2.36 -9.33 10.35
C PHE A 31 -1.52 -9.68 11.59
N ALA A 32 -0.66 -8.77 12.03
CA ALA A 32 0.15 -8.96 13.24
C ALA A 32 -0.72 -9.17 14.49
N TYR A 33 -1.81 -8.43 14.64
CA TYR A 33 -2.77 -8.60 15.73
C TYR A 33 -3.43 -9.98 15.71
N VAL A 34 -3.93 -10.43 14.55
CA VAL A 34 -4.54 -11.77 14.40
C VAL A 34 -3.50 -12.86 14.70
N LEU A 35 -2.27 -12.71 14.23
CA LEU A 35 -1.19 -13.67 14.45
C LEU A 35 -0.82 -13.78 15.93
N LEU A 36 -0.69 -12.64 16.62
CA LEU A 36 -0.51 -12.60 18.08
C LEU A 36 -1.65 -13.27 18.81
N ARG A 37 -2.91 -12.97 18.46
CA ARG A 37 -4.06 -13.63 19.08
C ARG A 37 -3.98 -15.14 18.89
N VAL A 38 -3.73 -15.61 17.66
CA VAL A 38 -3.59 -17.06 17.34
C VAL A 38 -2.45 -17.72 18.11
N ALA A 39 -1.33 -17.02 18.34
CA ALA A 39 -0.18 -17.55 19.06
C ALA A 39 -0.43 -17.67 20.58
N PHE A 40 -1.16 -16.72 21.17
CA PHE A 40 -1.33 -16.61 22.63
C PHE A 40 -2.71 -17.05 23.16
N SER A 41 -3.70 -17.30 22.31
CA SER A 41 -5.05 -17.72 22.74
C SER A 41 -5.27 -19.22 22.52
N GLY A 42 -6.01 -19.86 23.44
CA GLY A 42 -6.38 -21.29 23.37
C GLY A 42 -7.44 -21.61 22.31
N LEU A 43 -8.33 -22.57 22.59
CA LEU A 43 -9.32 -23.10 21.63
C LEU A 43 -10.32 -22.07 21.07
N GLN A 44 -10.61 -21.00 21.81
CA GLN A 44 -11.48 -19.90 21.37
C GLN A 44 -10.69 -18.59 21.26
N LEU A 45 -10.74 -17.99 20.08
CA LEU A 45 -10.02 -16.78 19.71
C LEU A 45 -11.00 -15.64 19.56
N THR A 46 -10.94 -14.63 20.42
CA THR A 46 -11.78 -13.43 20.25
C THR A 46 -11.02 -12.41 19.41
N ILE A 47 -11.54 -12.03 18.25
CA ILE A 47 -10.99 -11.00 17.38
C ILE A 47 -12.05 -9.90 17.29
N PHE A 48 -11.73 -8.67 17.74
CA PHE A 48 -12.67 -7.53 17.76
C PHE A 48 -14.04 -7.86 18.38
N ALA A 49 -14.05 -8.49 19.56
CA ALA A 49 -15.25 -8.94 20.28
C ALA A 49 -16.06 -10.07 19.62
N VAL A 50 -15.60 -10.63 18.50
CA VAL A 50 -16.21 -11.81 17.86
C VAL A 50 -15.39 -13.06 18.18
N SER A 51 -16.06 -14.11 18.65
CA SER A 51 -15.45 -15.41 18.92
C SER A 51 -15.26 -16.20 17.63
N PHE A 52 -14.03 -16.58 17.36
CA PHE A 52 -13.62 -17.41 16.24
C PHE A 52 -13.04 -18.73 16.72
N THR A 53 -13.29 -19.79 15.94
CA THR A 53 -12.55 -21.03 16.05
C THR A 53 -11.18 -20.87 15.38
N ARG A 54 -10.18 -21.63 15.82
CA ARG A 54 -8.80 -21.55 15.31
C ARG A 54 -8.72 -21.68 13.78
N GLY A 55 -9.53 -22.56 13.18
CA GLY A 55 -9.60 -22.71 11.71
C GLY A 55 -10.08 -21.45 10.98
N ARG A 56 -11.11 -20.78 11.51
CA ARG A 56 -11.59 -19.52 10.94
C ARG A 56 -10.58 -18.38 11.15
N ALA A 57 -9.90 -18.32 12.29
CA ALA A 57 -8.85 -17.34 12.54
C ALA A 57 -7.67 -17.49 11.56
N MET A 58 -7.27 -18.72 11.25
CA MET A 58 -6.24 -19.00 10.24
C MET A 58 -6.69 -18.58 8.83
N ALA A 59 -7.96 -18.81 8.48
CA ALA A 59 -8.51 -18.36 7.19
C ALA A 59 -8.50 -16.82 7.09
N VAL A 60 -8.82 -16.10 8.17
CA VAL A 60 -8.73 -14.63 8.22
C VAL A 60 -7.28 -14.16 8.06
N ALA A 61 -6.33 -14.79 8.74
CA ALA A 61 -4.91 -14.47 8.59
C ALA A 61 -4.44 -14.70 7.14
N PHE A 62 -4.87 -15.79 6.50
CA PHE A 62 -4.56 -16.08 5.11
C PHE A 62 -5.12 -15.04 4.14
N LEU A 63 -6.37 -14.61 4.34
CA LEU A 63 -6.99 -13.54 3.55
C LEU A 63 -6.25 -12.20 3.71
N LEU A 64 -5.85 -11.86 4.93
CA LEU A 64 -5.04 -10.66 5.19
C LEU A 64 -3.69 -10.73 4.48
N ALA A 65 -3.02 -11.90 4.48
CA ALA A 65 -1.78 -12.10 3.75
C ALA A 65 -1.97 -11.95 2.23
N LEU A 66 -3.05 -12.48 1.66
CA LEU A 66 -3.38 -12.29 0.25
C LEU A 66 -3.61 -10.81 -0.10
N ILE A 67 -4.32 -10.07 0.75
CA ILE A 67 -4.53 -8.62 0.59
C ILE A 67 -3.19 -7.89 0.63
N ALA A 68 -2.31 -8.23 1.59
CA ALA A 68 -0.99 -7.62 1.70
C ALA A 68 -0.14 -7.86 0.43
N VAL A 69 -0.15 -9.08 -0.11
CA VAL A 69 0.54 -9.40 -1.38
C VAL A 69 -0.06 -8.61 -2.55
N ALA A 70 -1.38 -8.54 -2.66
CA ALA A 70 -2.05 -7.78 -3.71
C ALA A 70 -1.70 -6.28 -3.66
N LEU A 71 -1.70 -5.69 -2.46
CA LEU A 71 -1.28 -4.29 -2.25
C LEU A 71 0.18 -4.08 -2.65
N ASN A 72 1.05 -5.06 -2.37
CA ASN A 72 2.46 -4.98 -2.76
C ASN A 72 2.65 -5.02 -4.29
N TYR A 73 1.88 -5.85 -4.99
CA TYR A 73 1.84 -5.88 -6.46
C TYR A 73 1.33 -4.56 -7.04
N ILE A 74 0.24 -4.02 -6.48
CA ILE A 74 -0.32 -2.72 -6.88
C ILE A 74 0.73 -1.62 -6.71
N ARG A 75 1.44 -1.60 -5.58
CA ARG A 75 2.50 -0.62 -5.31
C ARG A 75 3.66 -0.73 -6.30
N ARG A 76 4.10 -1.95 -6.64
CA ARG A 76 5.10 -2.18 -7.70
C ARG A 76 4.65 -1.65 -9.05
N ASN A 77 3.38 -1.88 -9.42
CA ASN A 77 2.83 -1.40 -10.69
C ASN A 77 2.77 0.15 -10.73
N TYR A 78 2.30 0.79 -9.64
CA TYR A 78 2.33 2.25 -9.53
C TYR A 78 3.77 2.80 -9.62
N ARG A 79 4.76 2.07 -9.08
CA ARG A 79 6.18 2.49 -9.15
C ARG A 79 6.71 2.47 -10.58
N HIS A 80 6.41 1.43 -11.33
CA HIS A 80 6.77 1.35 -12.75
C HIS A 80 6.07 2.42 -13.59
N ASN A 81 4.77 2.64 -13.37
CA ASN A 81 4.03 3.67 -14.10
C ASN A 81 4.55 5.07 -13.79
N GLY A 82 4.81 5.40 -12.52
CA GLY A 82 5.39 6.69 -12.16
C GLY A 82 6.83 6.86 -12.70
N GLN A 83 7.65 5.81 -12.72
CA GLN A 83 8.96 5.86 -13.38
C GLN A 83 8.87 6.17 -14.88
N ARG A 84 7.88 5.61 -15.59
CA ARG A 84 7.63 5.93 -17.01
C ARG A 84 7.23 7.40 -17.20
N VAL A 85 6.39 7.94 -16.32
CA VAL A 85 6.00 9.37 -16.36
C VAL A 85 7.21 10.27 -16.07
N VAL A 86 8.05 9.91 -15.09
CA VAL A 86 9.30 10.65 -14.79
C VAL A 86 10.26 10.61 -15.98
N SER A 87 10.42 9.46 -16.64
CA SER A 87 11.25 9.39 -17.86
C SER A 87 10.68 10.20 -19.02
N ALA A 88 9.35 10.33 -19.12
CA ALA A 88 8.68 11.10 -20.16
C ALA A 88 8.74 12.63 -19.93
N LEU A 89 8.89 13.08 -18.68
CA LEU A 89 9.07 14.51 -18.33
C LEU A 89 10.44 15.08 -18.81
N GLY A 90 11.40 14.23 -19.20
CA GLY A 90 12.69 14.64 -19.75
C GLY A 90 13.63 15.32 -18.72
N GLN A 91 14.80 15.84 -19.13
CA GLN A 91 15.80 16.41 -18.20
C GLN A 91 15.53 17.84 -17.70
N ARG A 92 14.55 18.56 -18.29
CA ARG A 92 14.19 19.92 -17.85
C ARG A 92 12.96 19.89 -16.95
N LEU A 93 13.17 19.40 -15.72
CA LEU A 93 12.18 19.52 -14.65
C LEU A 93 12.29 20.89 -13.99
N SER A 94 11.16 21.57 -13.81
CA SER A 94 11.09 22.75 -12.94
C SER A 94 11.34 22.33 -11.48
N GLN A 95 11.72 23.27 -10.60
CA GLN A 95 11.93 22.96 -9.17
C GLN A 95 10.71 22.29 -8.50
N GLN A 96 9.49 22.65 -8.91
CA GLN A 96 8.26 22.06 -8.38
C GLN A 96 8.09 20.61 -8.85
N GLU A 97 8.44 20.32 -10.10
CA GLU A 97 8.39 18.97 -10.68
C GLU A 97 9.45 18.07 -10.03
N LEU A 98 10.64 18.62 -9.75
CA LEU A 98 11.72 17.94 -9.05
C LEU A 98 11.34 17.53 -7.61
N TRP A 99 10.63 18.41 -6.90
CA TRP A 99 10.13 18.13 -5.56
C TRP A 99 9.08 16.99 -5.57
N LEU A 100 8.20 16.99 -6.56
CA LEU A 100 7.22 15.94 -6.78
C LEU A 100 7.86 14.58 -7.12
N VAL A 101 8.90 14.57 -7.95
CA VAL A 101 9.67 13.35 -8.24
C VAL A 101 10.40 12.83 -7.01
N GLN A 102 11.03 13.70 -6.22
CA GLN A 102 11.66 13.32 -4.95
C GLN A 102 10.65 12.75 -3.97
N GLN A 103 9.47 13.36 -3.87
CA GLN A 103 8.39 12.87 -3.02
C GLN A 103 7.93 11.48 -3.48
N PHE A 104 7.75 11.28 -4.79
CA PHE A 104 7.44 9.97 -5.37
C PHE A 104 8.53 8.91 -5.10
N GLN A 105 9.81 9.25 -5.26
CA GLN A 105 10.92 8.32 -5.00
C GLN A 105 11.04 7.91 -3.52
N ARG A 106 10.56 8.75 -2.60
CA ARG A 106 10.57 8.48 -1.15
C ARG A 106 9.48 7.48 -0.72
N TYR A 107 8.48 7.20 -1.57
CA TYR A 107 7.37 6.28 -1.29
C TYR A 107 7.52 4.91 -1.97
#